data_AF-A0A2G9RQV1-F1
#
_entry.id   AF-A0A2G9RQV1-F1
#
_cell.length_a   1.000
_cell.length_b   1.000
_cell.length_c   1.000
_cell.angle_alpha   90.00
_cell.angle_beta   90.00
_cell.angle_gamma   90.00
#
_symmetry.space_group_name_H-M   'P 1'
#
loop_
_entity.id
_entity.type
_entity.pdbx_description
1 polymer ?
#
loop_
_entity_poly.entity_id
_entity_poly.type
_entity_poly.pdbx_seq_one_letter_code
_entity_poly.pdbx_strand_id
1 'polypeptide(L)'
;MLSRAVECCPTSVELWLALARLETYENARKVLNKARENIPTDRHIWITAAKLEEANGNTQMVEKIVDRAITSLRANGVEINREQWIQDAEECDKAGSVVTCQAVTRAVIGIGIEEEDRKHTWMEDAESGGVTLSICHGDHYRQDRKESLETLLQRAVAHCPKAEVLWLMGAKSKWLAGDVPAARSILALAFQANPNSEEIWLAAVKLESENNEYERARRLLAKARSSAPTA
;
A
#
# COMPACT_ATOMS: atom_id res chain seq x y z
N MET A 1 19.34 -18.97 31.25
CA MET A 1 19.66 -20.31 30.71
C MET A 1 19.88 -20.29 29.20
N LEU A 2 19.10 -19.54 28.40
CA LEU A 2 19.29 -19.45 26.95
C LEU A 2 20.58 -18.73 26.50
N SER A 3 21.10 -17.78 27.28
CA SER A 3 22.41 -17.15 27.01
C SER A 3 23.56 -18.15 26.93
N ARG A 4 23.55 -19.19 27.78
CA ARG A 4 24.54 -20.27 27.75
C ARG A 4 24.27 -21.27 26.61
N ALA A 5 23.02 -21.41 26.18
CA ALA A 5 22.65 -22.28 25.07
C ALA A 5 23.19 -21.76 23.73
N VAL A 6 23.12 -20.45 23.48
CA VAL A 6 23.71 -19.84 22.26
C VAL A 6 25.24 -19.84 22.27
N GLU A 7 25.87 -19.89 23.45
CA GLU A 7 27.33 -20.07 23.56
C GLU A 7 27.77 -21.50 23.25
N CYS A 8 26.99 -22.50 23.66
CA CYS A 8 27.28 -23.91 23.36
C CYS A 8 26.93 -24.28 21.91
N CYS A 9 25.91 -23.64 21.33
CA CYS A 9 25.43 -23.92 19.98
C CYS A 9 25.33 -22.62 19.15
N PRO A 10 26.46 -22.00 18.77
CA PRO A 10 26.47 -20.68 18.11
C PRO A 10 25.88 -20.70 16.69
N THR A 11 25.76 -21.88 16.07
CA THR A 11 25.24 -22.07 14.71
C THR A 11 23.72 -22.24 14.65
N SER A 12 23.02 -22.30 15.80
CA SER A 12 21.57 -22.49 15.83
C SER A 12 20.83 -21.15 15.78
N VAL A 13 20.20 -20.86 14.65
CA VAL A 13 19.40 -19.63 14.44
C VAL A 13 18.24 -19.55 15.43
N GLU A 14 17.50 -20.64 15.61
CA GLU A 14 16.32 -20.68 16.48
C GLU A 14 16.62 -20.25 17.93
N LEU A 15 17.76 -20.69 18.47
CA LEU A 15 18.19 -20.31 19.82
C LEU A 15 18.50 -18.82 19.91
N TRP A 16 19.14 -18.24 18.90
CA TRP A 16 19.40 -16.80 18.83
C TRP A 16 18.11 -15.99 18.74
N LEU A 17 17.17 -16.40 17.90
CA LEU A 17 15.88 -15.72 17.73
C LEU A 17 15.03 -15.82 19.00
N ALA A 18 15.00 -16.98 19.65
CA ALA A 18 14.30 -17.18 20.92
C ALA A 18 14.92 -16.33 22.05
N LEU A 19 16.26 -16.25 22.13
CA LEU A 19 16.94 -15.40 23.10
C LEU A 19 16.61 -13.92 22.88
N ALA A 20 16.65 -13.45 21.63
CA ALA A 20 16.33 -12.05 21.31
C ALA A 20 14.89 -11.66 21.69
N ARG A 21 13.92 -12.59 21.59
CA ARG A 21 12.52 -12.35 21.99
C ARG A 21 12.30 -12.26 23.50
N LEU A 22 13.21 -12.80 24.31
CA LEU A 22 13.10 -12.81 25.77
C LEU A 22 13.89 -11.69 26.46
N GLU A 23 14.78 -11.04 25.71
CA GLU A 23 15.63 -9.96 26.22
C GLU A 23 14.97 -8.58 26.04
N THR A 24 15.49 -7.57 26.76
CA THR A 24 15.12 -6.18 26.53
C THR A 24 15.63 -5.71 25.16
N TYR A 25 15.02 -4.67 24.59
CA TYR A 25 15.40 -4.11 23.28
C TYR A 25 16.92 -3.88 23.12
N GLU A 26 17.58 -3.27 24.11
CA GLU A 26 19.02 -3.01 24.05
C GLU A 26 19.86 -4.31 24.03
N ASN A 27 19.47 -5.30 24.81
CA ASN A 27 20.15 -6.60 24.86
C ASN A 27 19.84 -7.42 23.60
N ALA A 28 18.60 -7.43 23.15
CA ALA A 28 18.16 -8.11 21.94
C ALA A 28 18.95 -7.62 20.71
N ARG A 29 19.24 -6.32 20.61
CA ARG A 29 20.13 -5.77 19.57
C ARG A 29 21.54 -6.35 19.65
N LYS A 30 22.13 -6.46 20.83
CA LYS A 30 23.46 -7.07 21.02
C LYS A 30 23.45 -8.56 20.66
N VAL A 31 22.41 -9.28 21.07
CA VAL A 31 22.20 -10.70 20.75
C VAL A 31 22.11 -10.91 19.25
N LEU A 32 21.31 -10.12 18.54
CA LEU A 32 21.16 -10.22 17.08
C LEU A 32 22.42 -9.78 16.33
N ASN A 33 23.20 -8.82 16.86
CA ASN A 33 24.52 -8.50 16.30
C ASN A 33 25.46 -9.71 16.38
N LYS A 34 25.55 -10.35 17.55
CA LYS A 34 26.39 -11.53 17.76
C LYS A 34 25.90 -12.73 16.94
N ALA A 35 24.59 -12.89 16.77
CA ALA A 35 24.02 -13.91 15.89
C ALA A 35 24.47 -13.72 14.43
N ARG A 36 24.50 -12.48 13.92
CA ARG A 36 24.98 -12.17 12.55
C ARG A 36 26.47 -12.43 12.35
N GLU A 37 27.29 -12.27 13.39
CA GLU A 37 28.71 -12.60 13.34
C GLU A 37 28.93 -14.12 13.25
N ASN A 38 28.11 -14.91 13.94
CA ASN A 38 28.21 -16.38 13.92
C ASN A 38 27.52 -17.02 12.71
N ILE A 39 26.44 -16.42 12.22
CA ILE A 39 25.59 -16.96 11.14
C ILE A 39 25.27 -15.82 10.15
N PRO A 40 26.24 -15.39 9.33
CA PRO A 40 26.06 -14.27 8.41
C PRO A 40 25.17 -14.60 7.20
N THR A 41 24.90 -15.88 6.96
CA THR A 41 24.13 -16.39 5.80
C THR A 41 22.63 -16.53 6.06
N ASP A 42 22.17 -16.31 7.30
CA ASP A 42 20.75 -16.51 7.63
C ASP A 42 19.94 -15.20 7.53
N ARG A 43 18.84 -15.24 6.76
CA ARG A 43 17.93 -14.10 6.55
C ARG A 43 16.99 -13.83 7.72
N HIS A 44 16.60 -14.84 8.49
CA HIS A 44 15.66 -14.69 9.60
C HIS A 44 16.22 -13.84 10.73
N ILE A 45 17.55 -13.84 10.94
CA ILE A 45 18.23 -12.96 11.90
C ILE A 45 17.99 -11.49 11.53
N TRP A 46 18.11 -11.15 10.23
CA TRP A 46 17.87 -9.79 9.74
C TRP A 46 16.40 -9.38 9.83
N ILE A 47 15.48 -10.28 9.44
CA ILE A 47 14.05 -10.03 9.51
C ILE A 47 13.61 -9.85 10.97
N THR A 48 14.14 -10.65 11.90
CA THR A 48 13.86 -10.50 13.32
C THR A 48 14.42 -9.19 13.88
N ALA A 49 15.59 -8.74 13.42
CA ALA A 49 16.13 -7.42 13.78
C ALA A 49 15.24 -6.28 13.27
N ALA A 50 14.70 -6.41 12.05
CA ALA A 50 13.75 -5.44 11.50
C ALA A 50 12.44 -5.41 12.30
N LYS A 51 11.87 -6.59 12.65
CA LYS A 51 10.68 -6.69 13.51
C LYS A 51 10.90 -6.09 14.90
N LEU A 52 12.09 -6.26 15.46
CA LEU A 52 12.47 -5.66 16.75
C LEU A 52 12.47 -4.12 16.67
N GLU A 53 13.08 -3.55 15.64
CA GLU A 53 13.07 -2.08 15.46
C GLU A 53 11.64 -1.53 15.23
N GLU A 54 10.81 -2.25 14.47
CA GLU A 54 9.40 -1.86 14.29
C GLU A 54 8.62 -1.89 15.61
N ALA A 55 8.78 -2.94 16.41
CA ALA A 55 8.11 -3.08 17.71
C ALA A 55 8.50 -1.98 18.71
N ASN A 56 9.70 -1.42 18.55
CA ASN A 56 10.21 -0.31 19.37
C ASN A 56 9.99 1.08 18.75
N GLY A 57 9.26 1.18 17.63
CA GLY A 57 8.89 2.45 17.00
C GLY A 57 9.94 3.03 16.04
N ASN A 58 11.05 2.35 15.77
CA ASN A 58 12.13 2.81 14.91
C ASN A 58 11.90 2.42 13.44
N THR A 59 10.78 2.85 12.87
CA THR A 59 10.34 2.47 11.51
C THR A 59 11.35 2.85 10.43
N GLN A 60 12.06 3.97 10.57
CA GLN A 60 13.09 4.40 9.62
C GLN A 60 14.32 3.47 9.56
N MET A 61 14.56 2.71 10.64
CA MET A 61 15.69 1.79 10.70
C MET A 61 15.37 0.45 10.03
N VAL A 62 14.08 0.10 9.94
CA VAL A 62 13.60 -1.16 9.35
C VAL A 62 14.08 -1.30 7.90
N GLU A 63 13.86 -0.28 7.07
CA GLU A 63 14.30 -0.27 5.66
C GLU A 63 15.82 -0.40 5.53
N LYS A 64 16.57 0.36 6.33
CA LYS A 64 18.04 0.30 6.35
C LYS A 64 18.57 -1.07 6.78
N ILE A 65 17.86 -1.78 7.66
CA ILE A 65 18.24 -3.13 8.09
C ILE A 65 18.02 -4.12 6.95
N VAL A 66 16.88 -4.05 6.27
CA VAL A 66 16.55 -4.93 5.13
C VAL A 66 17.54 -4.72 3.97
N ASP A 67 17.88 -3.49 3.63
CA ASP A 67 18.87 -3.20 2.57
C ASP A 67 20.25 -3.78 2.90
N ARG A 68 20.67 -3.62 4.16
CA ARG A 68 21.92 -4.20 4.67
C ARG A 68 21.87 -5.73 4.68
N ALA A 69 20.70 -6.31 4.96
CA ALA A 69 20.52 -7.76 4.93
C ALA A 69 20.81 -8.31 3.54
N ILE A 70 20.18 -7.76 2.50
CA ILE A 70 20.35 -8.21 1.12
C ILE A 70 21.79 -8.01 0.66
N THR A 71 22.39 -6.85 0.99
CA THR A 71 23.79 -6.57 0.67
C THR A 71 24.74 -7.56 1.33
N SER A 72 24.55 -7.83 2.63
CA SER A 72 25.36 -8.78 3.40
C SER A 72 25.19 -10.21 2.90
N LEU A 73 23.95 -10.64 2.64
CA LEU A 73 23.67 -12.00 2.18
C LEU A 73 24.27 -12.25 0.79
N ARG A 74 24.14 -11.28 -0.13
CA ARG A 74 24.80 -11.34 -1.45
C ARG A 74 26.32 -11.39 -1.33
N ALA A 75 26.91 -10.58 -0.44
CA ALA A 75 28.35 -10.59 -0.19
C ALA A 75 28.86 -11.92 0.38
N ASN A 76 28.01 -12.64 1.13
CA ASN A 76 28.29 -13.98 1.63
C ASN A 76 27.91 -15.10 0.64
N GLY A 77 27.55 -14.76 -0.60
CA GLY A 77 27.25 -15.73 -1.66
C GLY A 77 25.87 -16.38 -1.57
N VAL A 78 24.96 -15.85 -0.77
CA VAL A 78 23.58 -16.36 -0.67
C VAL A 78 22.73 -15.78 -1.81
N GLU A 79 22.16 -16.66 -2.62
CA GLU A 79 21.19 -16.27 -3.65
C GLU A 79 19.87 -15.81 -3.02
N ILE A 80 19.38 -14.65 -3.46
CA ILE A 80 18.15 -14.05 -2.94
C ILE A 80 16.96 -14.65 -3.69
N ASN A 81 16.33 -15.66 -3.10
CA ASN A 81 15.12 -16.28 -3.65
C ASN A 81 13.89 -15.41 -3.34
N ARG A 82 13.26 -14.86 -4.39
CA ARG A 82 12.05 -14.01 -4.28
C ARG A 82 10.94 -14.66 -3.46
N GLU A 83 10.60 -15.91 -3.74
CA GLU A 83 9.47 -16.62 -3.12
C GLU A 83 9.66 -16.77 -1.61
N GLN A 84 10.87 -17.12 -1.18
CA GLN A 84 11.15 -17.29 0.26
C GLN A 84 11.04 -15.98 1.04
N TRP A 85 11.52 -14.88 0.47
CA TRP A 85 11.43 -13.58 1.12
C TRP A 85 10.00 -13.02 1.11
N ILE A 86 9.22 -13.32 0.07
CA ILE A 86 7.79 -13.03 0.03
C ILE A 86 7.07 -13.81 1.13
N GLN A 87 7.38 -15.10 1.30
CA GLN A 87 6.81 -15.91 2.38
C GLN A 87 7.14 -15.33 3.76
N ASP A 88 8.38 -14.88 3.98
CA ASP A 88 8.75 -14.23 5.25
C ASP A 88 7.98 -12.93 5.48
N ALA A 89 7.72 -12.17 4.42
CA ALA A 89 6.92 -10.95 4.49
C ALA A 89 5.46 -11.26 4.86
N GLU A 90 4.87 -12.35 4.34
CA GLU A 90 3.54 -12.83 4.81
C GLU A 90 3.53 -13.16 6.29
N GLU A 91 4.57 -13.84 6.77
CA GLU A 91 4.70 -14.18 8.19
C GLU A 91 4.87 -12.93 9.06
N CYS A 92 5.55 -11.90 8.55
CA CYS A 92 5.64 -10.59 9.20
C CYS A 92 4.28 -9.90 9.28
N ASP A 93 3.48 -9.95 8.21
CA ASP A 93 2.14 -9.37 8.16
C ASP A 93 1.19 -10.08 9.12
N LYS A 94 1.18 -11.43 9.12
CA LYS A 94 0.43 -12.25 10.09
C LYS A 94 0.81 -11.96 11.54
N ALA A 95 2.06 -11.58 11.78
CA ALA A 95 2.56 -11.19 13.11
C ALA A 95 2.30 -9.72 13.48
N GLY A 96 1.69 -8.92 12.59
CA GLY A 96 1.41 -7.49 12.80
C GLY A 96 2.60 -6.55 12.57
N SER A 97 3.71 -7.04 12.00
CA SER A 97 4.91 -6.26 11.66
C SER A 97 4.85 -5.75 10.21
N VAL A 98 3.95 -4.80 9.97
CA VAL A 98 3.59 -4.31 8.62
C VAL A 98 4.72 -3.49 7.97
N VAL A 99 5.48 -2.67 8.71
CA VAL A 99 6.61 -1.93 8.11
C VAL A 99 7.65 -2.92 7.62
N THR A 100 7.93 -3.94 8.44
CA THR A 100 8.91 -4.96 8.10
C THR A 100 8.51 -5.73 6.86
N CYS A 101 7.23 -6.14 6.76
CA CYS A 101 6.67 -6.75 5.56
C CYS A 101 6.86 -5.85 4.32
N GLN A 102 6.48 -4.58 4.41
CA GLN A 102 6.61 -3.63 3.29
C GLN A 102 8.07 -3.44 2.87
N ALA A 103 8.99 -3.27 3.82
CA ALA A 103 10.41 -3.09 3.54
C ALA A 103 11.02 -4.33 2.87
N VAL A 104 10.73 -5.53 3.41
CA VAL A 104 11.18 -6.80 2.82
C VAL A 104 10.69 -6.94 1.40
N THR A 105 9.38 -6.73 1.19
CA THR A 105 8.79 -6.94 -0.12
C THR A 105 9.36 -5.93 -1.12
N ARG A 106 9.44 -4.64 -0.77
CA ARG A 106 10.00 -3.59 -1.65
C ARG A 106 11.43 -3.91 -2.09
N ALA A 107 12.23 -4.43 -1.16
CA ALA A 107 13.62 -4.74 -1.42
C ALA A 107 13.79 -5.96 -2.36
N VAL A 108 12.79 -6.85 -2.42
CA VAL A 108 12.85 -8.09 -3.19
C VAL A 108 12.06 -8.04 -4.50
N ILE A 109 11.02 -7.21 -4.60
CA ILE A 109 10.13 -7.17 -5.77
C ILE A 109 10.85 -6.78 -7.07
N GLY A 110 11.95 -6.03 -6.98
CA GLY A 110 12.77 -5.62 -8.13
C GLY A 110 13.99 -6.52 -8.39
N ILE A 111 14.24 -7.53 -7.55
CA ILE A 111 15.38 -8.43 -7.72
C ILE A 111 15.08 -9.43 -8.82
N GLY A 112 15.96 -9.48 -9.84
CA GLY A 112 15.87 -10.44 -10.94
C GLY A 112 14.87 -10.07 -12.04
N ILE A 113 14.32 -8.85 -12.03
CA ILE A 113 13.40 -8.36 -13.07
C ILE A 113 14.00 -7.11 -13.74
N GLU A 114 14.08 -7.16 -15.07
CA GLU A 114 14.46 -6.03 -15.91
C GLU A 114 13.45 -4.88 -15.77
N GLU A 115 13.89 -3.62 -15.89
CA GLU A 115 13.03 -2.47 -15.60
C GLU A 115 11.75 -2.43 -16.45
N GLU A 116 11.83 -2.97 -17.66
CA GLU A 116 10.76 -2.99 -18.66
C GLU A 116 9.63 -3.98 -18.29
N ASP A 117 9.97 -5.10 -17.67
CA ASP A 117 9.03 -6.18 -17.33
C ASP A 117 8.44 -6.06 -15.92
N ARG A 118 9.05 -5.22 -15.07
CA ARG A 118 8.61 -4.99 -13.67
C ARG A 118 7.11 -4.80 -13.56
N LYS A 119 6.53 -3.93 -14.38
CA LYS A 119 5.09 -3.63 -14.29
C LYS A 119 4.22 -4.86 -14.55
N HIS A 120 4.57 -5.69 -15.54
CA HIS A 120 3.81 -6.88 -15.90
C HIS A 120 3.88 -7.93 -14.79
N THR A 121 5.09 -8.29 -14.38
CA THR A 121 5.31 -9.28 -13.32
C THR A 121 4.70 -8.84 -11.99
N TRP A 122 4.73 -7.54 -11.68
CA TRP A 122 4.10 -7.02 -10.46
C TRP A 122 2.57 -7.06 -10.53
N MET A 123 1.97 -6.91 -11.71
CA MET A 123 0.52 -7.06 -11.89
C MET A 123 0.10 -8.53 -11.76
N GLU A 124 0.83 -9.46 -12.37
CA GLU A 124 0.56 -10.91 -12.24
C GLU A 124 0.73 -11.40 -10.79
N ASP A 125 1.80 -10.97 -10.12
CA ASP A 125 2.03 -11.29 -8.70
C ASP A 125 0.97 -10.66 -7.78
N ALA A 126 0.37 -9.53 -8.16
CA ALA A 126 -0.74 -8.92 -7.42
C ALA A 126 -2.05 -9.69 -7.61
N GLU A 127 -2.27 -10.27 -8.80
CA GLU A 127 -3.45 -11.07 -9.13
C GLU A 127 -3.40 -12.47 -8.51
N SER A 128 -2.22 -13.07 -8.37
CA SER A 128 -2.05 -14.40 -7.78
C SER A 128 -2.14 -14.42 -6.23
N GLY A 129 -2.15 -13.25 -5.58
CA GLY A 129 -2.48 -13.07 -4.16
C GLY A 129 -1.34 -13.29 -3.15
N GLY A 130 -1.31 -12.44 -2.11
CA GLY A 130 -0.51 -12.62 -0.88
C GLY A 130 0.11 -11.33 -0.34
N VAL A 131 1.20 -10.87 -0.96
CA VAL A 131 2.09 -9.82 -0.38
C VAL A 131 2.30 -8.62 -1.30
N THR A 132 2.22 -8.85 -2.61
CA THR A 132 2.32 -7.80 -3.64
C THR A 132 1.23 -6.75 -3.46
N LEU A 133 0.06 -7.17 -2.95
CA LEU A 133 -0.99 -6.26 -2.51
C LEU A 133 -0.46 -5.23 -1.49
N SER A 134 0.39 -5.63 -0.54
CA SER A 134 0.96 -4.74 0.48
C SER A 134 1.94 -3.70 -0.07
N ILE A 135 2.64 -3.98 -1.20
CA ILE A 135 3.43 -2.97 -1.91
C ILE A 135 2.56 -2.08 -2.78
N CYS A 136 1.60 -2.64 -3.53
CA CYS A 136 0.66 -1.86 -4.34
C CYS A 136 -0.20 -0.93 -3.45
N HIS A 137 -0.39 -1.29 -2.18
CA HIS A 137 -1.08 -0.51 -1.15
C HIS A 137 -0.10 0.16 -0.16
N GLY A 138 1.20 0.15 -0.46
CA GLY A 138 2.30 0.43 0.48
C GLY A 138 2.52 1.89 0.89
N ASP A 139 1.86 2.83 0.21
CA ASP A 139 1.78 4.23 0.65
C ASP A 139 0.43 4.55 1.32
N HIS A 140 -0.49 3.57 1.39
CA HIS A 140 -1.87 3.77 1.83
C HIS A 140 -2.29 2.94 3.05
N TYR A 141 -1.50 1.96 3.50
CA TYR A 141 -1.94 1.07 4.58
C TYR A 141 -1.47 1.44 6.01
N ARG A 142 -0.71 2.55 6.19
CA ARG A 142 -0.31 3.02 7.53
C ARG A 142 -0.86 4.39 7.92
N GLN A 143 -1.62 5.05 7.05
CA GLN A 143 -2.33 6.27 7.40
C GLN A 143 -3.79 6.10 7.00
N ASP A 144 -4.63 5.99 8.02
CA ASP A 144 -6.08 5.90 7.94
C ASP A 144 -6.65 4.64 7.27
N ARG A 145 -7.12 3.75 8.14
CA ARG A 145 -8.39 3.06 7.95
C ARG A 145 -9.43 4.15 7.59
N LYS A 146 -9.59 4.41 6.28
CA LYS A 146 -10.27 5.51 5.56
C LYS A 146 -9.36 6.64 5.03
N GLU A 147 -8.49 6.36 4.05
CA GLU A 147 -8.56 7.26 2.89
C GLU A 147 -9.96 7.06 2.30
N SER A 148 -10.86 8.01 2.58
CA SER A 148 -12.22 7.94 2.05
C SER A 148 -12.11 7.77 0.53
N LEU A 149 -12.98 6.94 -0.08
CA LEU A 149 -13.13 6.85 -1.54
C LEU A 149 -13.07 8.24 -2.21
N GLU A 150 -13.57 9.25 -1.51
CA GLU A 150 -13.51 10.67 -1.80
C GLU A 150 -12.10 11.23 -2.04
N THR A 151 -11.11 10.91 -1.20
CA THR A 151 -9.72 11.39 -1.30
C THR A 151 -9.01 10.78 -2.53
N LEU A 152 -9.22 9.49 -2.77
CA LEU A 152 -8.73 8.80 -3.96
C LEU A 152 -9.35 9.36 -5.23
N LEU A 153 -10.67 9.60 -5.22
CA LEU A 153 -11.36 10.20 -6.36
C LEU A 153 -10.92 11.65 -6.61
N GLN A 154 -10.68 12.44 -5.57
CA GLN A 154 -10.14 13.80 -5.71
C GLN A 154 -8.75 13.81 -6.36
N ARG A 155 -7.86 12.90 -5.95
CA ARG A 155 -6.53 12.75 -6.56
C ARG A 155 -6.64 12.28 -8.01
N ALA A 156 -7.46 11.27 -8.27
CA ALA A 156 -7.63 10.70 -9.61
C ALA A 156 -8.17 11.74 -10.60
N VAL A 157 -9.12 12.56 -10.17
CA VAL A 157 -9.70 13.66 -10.95
C VAL A 157 -8.68 14.78 -11.22
N ALA A 158 -7.78 15.07 -10.28
CA ALA A 158 -6.72 16.07 -10.48
C ALA A 158 -5.72 15.64 -11.57
N HIS A 159 -5.42 14.34 -11.67
CA HIS A 159 -4.53 13.80 -12.69
C HIS A 159 -5.23 13.54 -14.03
N CYS A 160 -6.50 13.15 -14.01
CA CYS A 160 -7.27 12.75 -15.20
C CYS A 160 -8.62 13.50 -15.29
N PRO A 161 -8.62 14.81 -15.58
CA PRO A 161 -9.86 15.61 -15.56
C PRO A 161 -10.85 15.23 -16.67
N LYS A 162 -10.38 14.61 -17.76
CA LYS A 162 -11.21 14.18 -18.90
C LYS A 162 -12.00 12.89 -18.65
N ALA A 163 -11.69 12.15 -17.58
CA ALA A 163 -12.36 10.89 -17.29
C ALA A 163 -13.69 11.14 -16.58
N GLU A 164 -14.78 11.15 -17.36
CA GLU A 164 -16.16 11.43 -16.91
C GLU A 164 -16.63 10.46 -15.81
N VAL A 165 -16.24 9.18 -15.91
CA VAL A 165 -16.57 8.12 -14.95
C VAL A 165 -16.10 8.45 -13.53
N LEU A 166 -14.92 9.06 -13.37
CA LEU A 166 -14.37 9.41 -12.06
C LEU A 166 -15.21 10.50 -11.37
N TRP A 167 -15.64 11.50 -12.13
CA TRP A 167 -16.52 12.56 -11.66
C TRP A 167 -17.89 12.02 -11.24
N LEU A 168 -18.48 11.13 -12.05
CA LEU A 168 -19.76 10.49 -11.76
C LEU A 168 -19.68 9.62 -10.49
N MET A 169 -18.60 8.87 -10.32
CA MET A 169 -18.37 8.05 -9.13
C MET A 169 -18.24 8.93 -7.86
N GLY A 170 -17.54 10.06 -7.95
CA GLY A 170 -17.41 11.01 -6.84
C GLY A 170 -18.74 11.65 -6.44
N ALA A 171 -19.50 12.12 -7.43
CA ALA A 171 -20.82 12.70 -7.19
C ALA A 171 -21.79 11.68 -6.57
N LYS A 172 -21.82 10.44 -7.10
CA LYS A 172 -22.65 9.34 -6.57
C LYS A 172 -22.27 8.98 -5.13
N SER A 173 -20.98 8.94 -4.81
CA SER A 173 -20.52 8.67 -3.44
C SER A 173 -21.04 9.70 -2.45
N LYS A 174 -20.94 11.00 -2.77
CA LYS A 174 -21.44 12.08 -1.90
C LYS A 174 -22.95 12.06 -1.76
N TRP A 175 -23.65 11.76 -2.85
CA TRP A 175 -25.10 11.65 -2.83
C TRP A 175 -25.60 10.48 -1.97
N LEU A 176 -24.98 9.30 -2.08
CA LEU A 176 -25.29 8.14 -1.21
C LEU A 176 -24.97 8.41 0.27
N ALA A 177 -23.99 9.28 0.55
CA ALA A 177 -23.70 9.75 1.90
C ALA A 177 -24.73 10.78 2.43
N GLY A 178 -25.70 11.18 1.61
CA GLY A 178 -26.72 12.18 1.94
C GLY A 178 -26.28 13.64 1.74
N ASP A 179 -25.04 13.88 1.31
CA ASP A 179 -24.50 15.21 1.05
C ASP A 179 -24.74 15.64 -0.40
N VAL A 180 -25.98 16.05 -0.64
CA VAL A 180 -26.46 16.54 -1.95
C VAL A 180 -25.73 17.83 -2.37
N PRO A 181 -25.48 18.81 -1.48
CA PRO A 181 -24.67 19.99 -1.82
C PRO A 181 -23.27 19.65 -2.31
N ALA A 182 -22.56 18.70 -1.67
CA ALA A 182 -21.25 18.27 -2.14
C ALA A 182 -21.30 17.51 -3.48
N ALA A 183 -22.33 16.68 -3.69
CA ALA A 183 -22.52 16.04 -5.00
C ALA A 183 -22.69 17.07 -6.13
N ARG A 184 -23.43 18.16 -5.87
CA ARG A 184 -23.60 19.28 -6.81
C ARG A 184 -22.29 20.02 -7.09
N SER A 185 -21.46 20.26 -6.08
CA SER A 185 -20.18 20.95 -6.30
C SER A 185 -19.22 20.12 -7.14
N ILE A 186 -19.19 18.80 -6.94
CA ILE A 186 -18.40 17.88 -7.77
C ILE A 186 -18.88 17.90 -9.23
N LEU A 187 -20.20 17.82 -9.46
CA LEU A 187 -20.75 17.91 -10.81
C LEU A 187 -20.50 19.28 -11.46
N ALA A 188 -20.51 20.37 -10.68
CA ALA A 188 -20.16 21.71 -11.17
C ALA A 188 -18.70 21.80 -11.63
N LEU A 189 -17.77 21.16 -10.92
CA LEU A 189 -16.38 21.03 -11.34
C LEU A 189 -16.26 20.14 -12.58
N ALA A 190 -17.04 19.06 -12.64
CA ALA A 190 -17.07 18.16 -13.79
C ALA A 190 -17.53 18.90 -15.08
N PHE A 191 -18.47 19.85 -14.99
CA PHE A 191 -18.87 20.69 -16.12
C PHE A 191 -17.76 21.63 -16.62
N GLN A 192 -16.88 22.11 -15.72
CA GLN A 192 -15.74 22.93 -16.13
C GLN A 192 -14.70 22.10 -16.89
N ALA A 193 -14.50 20.85 -16.48
CA ALA A 193 -13.58 19.93 -17.13
C ALA A 193 -14.13 19.37 -18.46
N ASN A 194 -15.41 18.98 -18.48
CA ASN A 194 -16.06 18.27 -19.58
C ASN A 194 -17.44 18.89 -19.91
N PRO A 195 -17.49 20.05 -20.60
CA PRO A 195 -18.74 20.76 -20.87
C PRO A 195 -19.70 20.01 -21.82
N ASN A 196 -19.17 19.11 -22.66
CA ASN A 196 -19.92 18.41 -23.70
C ASN A 196 -20.40 17.01 -23.28
N SER A 197 -20.10 16.57 -22.05
CA SER A 197 -20.45 15.22 -21.60
C SER A 197 -21.95 15.08 -21.30
N GLU A 198 -22.65 14.28 -22.10
CA GLU A 198 -24.06 13.97 -21.88
C GLU A 198 -24.30 13.22 -20.56
N GLU A 199 -23.38 12.35 -20.17
CA GLU A 199 -23.51 11.54 -18.94
C GLU A 199 -23.51 12.42 -17.68
N ILE A 200 -22.66 13.45 -17.65
CA ILE A 200 -22.60 14.40 -16.53
C ILE A 200 -23.90 15.22 -16.46
N TRP A 201 -24.44 15.64 -17.62
CA TRP A 201 -25.73 16.35 -17.67
C TRP A 201 -26.88 15.48 -17.15
N LEU A 202 -26.97 14.22 -17.59
CA LEU A 202 -27.99 13.28 -17.14
C LEU A 202 -27.87 12.98 -15.64
N ALA A 203 -26.65 12.81 -15.14
CA ALA A 203 -26.40 12.59 -13.71
C ALA A 203 -26.84 13.79 -12.85
N ALA A 204 -26.57 15.02 -13.31
CA ALA A 204 -27.01 16.24 -12.62
C ALA A 204 -28.54 16.38 -12.60
N VAL A 205 -29.21 16.06 -13.71
CA VAL A 205 -30.67 16.07 -13.78
C VAL A 205 -31.27 15.00 -12.86
N LYS A 206 -30.68 13.80 -12.86
CA LYS A 206 -31.09 12.71 -11.98
C LYS A 206 -30.97 13.11 -10.51
N LEU A 207 -29.84 13.68 -10.11
CA LEU A 207 -29.61 14.18 -8.75
C LEU A 207 -30.70 15.18 -8.31
N GLU A 208 -31.00 16.20 -9.13
CA GLU A 208 -32.03 17.18 -8.78
C GLU A 208 -33.45 16.59 -8.77
N SER A 209 -33.73 15.63 -9.67
CA SER A 209 -35.04 14.97 -9.73
C SER A 209 -35.34 14.10 -8.50
N GLU A 210 -34.35 13.35 -8.01
CA GLU A 210 -34.49 12.50 -6.82
C GLU A 210 -34.58 13.33 -5.53
N ASN A 211 -34.12 14.58 -5.58
CA ASN A 211 -34.18 15.54 -4.48
C ASN A 211 -35.38 16.51 -4.53
N ASN A 212 -36.39 16.23 -5.37
CA ASN A 212 -37.60 17.05 -5.57
C ASN A 212 -37.36 18.48 -6.10
N GLU A 213 -36.18 18.75 -6.65
CA GLU A 213 -35.78 20.05 -7.21
C GLU A 213 -36.08 20.11 -8.72
N TYR A 214 -37.33 19.82 -9.10
CA TYR A 214 -37.75 19.66 -10.50
C TYR A 214 -37.55 20.92 -11.34
N GLU A 215 -37.65 22.12 -10.75
CA GLU A 215 -37.39 23.37 -11.48
C GLU A 215 -35.92 23.48 -11.90
N ARG A 216 -34.99 23.07 -11.04
CA ARG A 216 -33.55 23.06 -11.34
C ARG A 216 -33.24 22.00 -12.38
N ALA A 217 -33.82 20.81 -12.24
CA ALA A 217 -33.71 19.73 -13.22
C ALA A 217 -34.16 20.19 -14.62
N ARG A 218 -35.28 20.92 -14.74
CA ARG A 218 -35.77 21.49 -16.01
C ARG A 218 -34.82 22.52 -16.60
N ARG A 219 -34.24 23.40 -15.77
CA ARG A 219 -33.23 24.38 -16.24
C ARG A 219 -31.95 23.70 -16.69
N LEU A 220 -31.50 22.65 -16.00
CA LEU A 220 -30.34 21.85 -16.40
C LEU A 220 -30.59 21.12 -17.72
N LEU A 221 -31.77 20.51 -17.90
CA LEU A 221 -32.16 19.89 -19.18
C LEU A 221 -32.22 20.90 -20.33
N ALA A 222 -32.76 22.10 -20.09
CA ALA A 222 -32.80 23.16 -21.11
C ALA A 222 -31.38 23.60 -21.53
N LYS A 223 -30.45 23.67 -20.57
CA LYS A 223 -29.03 23.95 -20.85
C LYS A 223 -28.36 22.79 -21.58
N ALA A 224 -28.54 21.56 -21.11
CA ALA A 224 -28.00 20.35 -21.74
C ALA A 224 -28.41 20.27 -23.23
N ARG A 225 -29.68 20.56 -23.54
CA ARG A 225 -30.19 20.61 -24.92
C ARG A 225 -29.51 21.66 -25.80
N SER A 226 -29.02 22.75 -25.22
CA SER A 226 -28.30 23.80 -25.96
C SER A 226 -26.80 23.53 -26.08
N SER A 227 -26.21 22.81 -25.12
CA SER A 227 -24.77 22.55 -25.05
C SER A 227 -24.37 21.23 -25.71
N ALA A 228 -25.26 20.23 -25.71
CA ALA A 228 -25.06 18.93 -26.33
C ALA A 228 -26.30 18.60 -27.19
N PRO A 229 -26.39 19.17 -28.41
CA PRO A 229 -27.38 18.73 -29.37
C PRO A 229 -26.98 17.32 -29.83
N THR A 230 -27.68 16.32 -29.32
CA THR A 230 -27.61 14.95 -29.84
C THR A 230 -28.03 15.02 -31.32
N ALA A 231 -27.11 14.66 -32.23
CA ALA A 231 -27.41 14.48 -33.65
C ALA A 231 -28.15 13.16 -33.89
#